data_AF-A0A7J5APY5-F1
#
_entry.id   AF-A0A7J5APY5-F1
#
_cell.length_a   1.000
_cell.length_b   1.000
_cell.length_c   1.000
_cell.angle_alpha   90.00
_cell.angle_beta   90.00
_cell.angle_gamma   90.00
#
_symmetry.space_group_name_H-M   'P 1'
#
loop_
_entity.id
_entity.type
_entity.pdbx_description
1 polymer ?
#
loop_
_entity_poly.entity_id
_entity_poly.type
_entity_poly.pdbx_seq_one_letter_code
_entity_poly.pdbx_strand_id
1 'polypeptide(L)'
;MKKVITIFVLILSFASVSYSQEANSQEINEKEFLTSGKWFVETVQIGNEVQKFSQKDSWMVFHADGNYQVVMSSHEKNGHWKLNKEHKVILEEESQETDLKIEVLSETELLFSATDGDVAYSMKLSK
;
A
#
# COMPACT_ATOMS: atom_id res chain seq x y z
N MET A 1 -21.54 28.88 64.14
CA MET A 1 -22.31 28.65 62.89
C MET A 1 -21.49 27.76 61.98
N LYS A 2 -22.11 26.69 61.49
CA LYS A 2 -21.51 25.53 60.82
C LYS A 2 -21.43 25.76 59.30
N LYS A 3 -20.31 25.32 58.72
CA LYS A 3 -20.17 24.70 57.38
C LYS A 3 -20.67 25.51 56.17
N VAL A 4 -19.76 26.18 55.46
CA VAL A 4 -19.81 26.31 53.99
C VAL A 4 -18.39 26.25 53.41
N ILE A 5 -17.68 25.16 53.71
CA ILE A 5 -16.61 24.66 52.83
C ILE A 5 -17.27 23.47 52.16
N THR A 6 -17.87 23.69 50.99
CA THR A 6 -18.24 22.69 49.98
C THR A 6 -19.16 23.43 49.01
N ILE A 7 -18.60 23.94 47.92
CA ILE A 7 -19.21 23.97 46.58
C ILE A 7 -18.04 24.44 45.70
N PHE A 8 -17.26 23.45 45.26
CA PHE A 8 -17.40 22.88 43.92
C PHE A 8 -16.83 23.89 42.90
N VAL A 9 -15.55 23.76 42.54
CA VAL A 9 -15.10 22.68 41.64
C VAL A 9 -16.08 22.55 40.48
N LEU A 10 -16.25 23.61 39.69
CA LEU A 10 -17.07 23.51 38.47
C LEU A 10 -16.68 24.45 37.32
N ILE A 11 -15.45 24.99 37.31
CA ILE A 11 -14.99 25.84 36.20
C ILE A 11 -13.58 25.43 35.75
N LEU A 12 -13.32 24.12 35.71
CA LEU A 12 -12.17 23.51 35.04
C LEU A 12 -12.62 22.79 33.75
N SER A 13 -13.65 23.33 33.10
CA SER A 13 -14.09 22.94 31.75
C SER A 13 -13.54 23.91 30.71
N PHE A 14 -12.23 24.15 30.73
CA PHE A 14 -11.52 24.69 29.57
C PHE A 14 -10.93 23.51 28.82
N ALA A 15 -11.71 23.03 27.85
CA ALA A 15 -11.27 22.43 26.60
C ALA A 15 -9.92 21.69 26.64
N SER A 16 -9.87 20.52 27.26
CA SER A 16 -9.03 19.46 26.70
C SER A 16 -9.69 19.05 25.39
N VAL A 17 -9.32 19.79 24.33
CA VAL A 17 -9.59 19.42 22.94
C VAL A 17 -9.26 17.95 22.81
N SER A 18 -10.25 17.19 22.35
CA SER A 18 -10.20 15.77 22.12
C SER A 18 -8.91 15.36 21.44
N TYR A 19 -7.88 14.97 22.21
CA TYR A 19 -6.87 14.04 21.74
C TYR A 19 -7.51 12.64 21.76
N SER A 20 -8.56 12.50 20.95
CA SER A 20 -8.89 11.24 20.31
C SER A 20 -8.09 11.22 19.01
N GLN A 21 -6.77 11.37 19.12
CA GLN A 21 -5.89 10.87 18.07
C GLN A 21 -5.81 9.38 18.36
N GLU A 22 -6.68 8.70 17.63
CA GLU A 22 -6.79 7.27 17.51
C GLU A 22 -5.43 6.61 17.71
N ALA A 23 -5.34 5.81 18.74
CA ALA A 23 -4.47 4.66 18.74
C ALA A 23 -4.96 3.69 17.65
N ASN A 24 -4.76 4.06 16.39
CA ASN A 24 -4.61 3.14 15.28
C ASN A 24 -3.16 3.29 14.85
N SER A 25 -2.34 2.42 15.42
CA SER A 25 -1.14 1.83 14.80
C SER A 25 -0.90 2.31 13.37
N GLN A 26 0.09 3.18 13.18
CA GLN A 26 0.98 3.12 12.02
C GLN A 26 0.28 2.64 10.73
N GLU A 27 -0.73 3.38 10.26
CA GLU A 27 -1.16 3.28 8.87
C GLU A 27 0.09 3.65 8.06
N ILE A 28 0.83 2.65 7.64
CA ILE A 28 1.77 2.79 6.52
C ILE A 28 0.95 3.50 5.46
N ASN A 29 1.35 4.71 5.06
CA ASN A 29 0.69 5.41 3.97
C ASN A 29 1.02 4.62 2.70
N GLU A 30 0.28 3.53 2.46
CA GLU A 30 0.62 2.53 1.44
C GLU A 30 0.76 3.20 0.08
N LYS A 31 -0.11 4.17 -0.18
CA LYS A 31 -0.03 5.02 -1.37
C LYS A 31 1.30 5.76 -1.45
N GLU A 32 1.78 6.37 -0.38
CA GLU A 32 3.10 7.01 -0.34
C GLU A 32 4.23 6.01 -0.58
N PHE A 33 4.22 4.85 0.06
CA PHE A 33 5.24 3.82 -0.16
C PHE A 33 5.25 3.30 -1.60
N LEU A 34 4.08 2.99 -2.15
CA LEU A 34 3.91 2.56 -3.55
C LEU A 34 4.42 3.63 -4.52
N THR A 35 4.12 4.92 -4.25
CA THR A 35 4.46 6.05 -5.15
C THR A 35 5.81 6.71 -4.88
N SER A 36 6.57 6.24 -3.90
CA SER A 36 7.86 6.83 -3.50
C SER A 36 9.01 6.61 -4.50
N GLY A 37 8.78 5.89 -5.61
CA GLY A 37 9.76 5.77 -6.68
C GLY A 37 9.65 4.50 -7.50
N LYS A 38 10.80 4.06 -8.02
CA LYS A 38 10.92 2.88 -8.87
C LYS A 38 11.15 1.63 -8.03
N TRP A 39 10.34 0.62 -8.28
CA TRP A 39 10.46 -0.72 -7.74
C TRP A 39 11.08 -1.64 -8.78
N PHE A 40 12.21 -2.27 -8.48
CA PHE A 40 12.85 -3.25 -9.35
C PHE A 40 12.23 -4.63 -9.13
N VAL A 41 11.85 -5.29 -10.22
CA VAL A 41 11.29 -6.64 -10.14
C VAL A 41 12.41 -7.62 -9.85
N GLU A 42 12.26 -8.41 -8.78
CA GLU A 42 13.21 -9.47 -8.44
C GLU A 42 12.75 -10.81 -8.98
N THR A 43 11.50 -11.17 -8.68
CA THR A 43 10.93 -12.45 -9.08
C THR A 43 9.46 -12.33 -9.44
N VAL A 44 9.07 -13.11 -10.45
CA VAL A 44 7.67 -13.43 -10.74
C VAL A 44 7.51 -14.93 -10.59
N GLN A 45 6.52 -15.35 -9.82
CA GLN A 45 6.14 -16.76 -9.68
C GLN A 45 4.77 -16.99 -10.28
N ILE A 46 4.64 -18.04 -11.09
CA ILE A 46 3.39 -18.51 -11.70
C ILE A 46 3.26 -20.00 -11.38
N GLY A 47 2.33 -20.34 -10.49
CA GLY A 47 2.23 -21.69 -9.94
C GLY A 47 3.56 -22.12 -9.28
N ASN A 48 4.22 -23.12 -9.86
CA ASN A 48 5.50 -23.64 -9.39
C ASN A 48 6.72 -23.07 -10.12
N GLU A 49 6.52 -22.25 -11.15
CA GLU A 49 7.60 -21.67 -11.95
C GLU A 49 8.00 -20.32 -11.39
N VAL A 50 9.30 -20.13 -11.13
CA VAL A 50 9.87 -18.86 -10.65
C VAL A 50 10.81 -18.29 -11.69
N GLN A 51 10.46 -17.12 -12.22
CA GLN A 51 11.33 -16.33 -13.07
C GLN A 51 12.04 -15.27 -12.24
N LYS A 52 13.37 -15.20 -12.38
CA LYS A 52 14.21 -14.17 -11.76
C LYS A 52 14.57 -13.10 -12.77
N PHE A 53 14.64 -11.85 -12.32
CA PHE A 53 15.00 -10.71 -13.15
C PHE A 53 16.28 -10.03 -12.63
N SER A 54 17.03 -9.41 -13.54
CA SER A 54 18.15 -8.55 -13.17
C SER A 54 17.61 -7.23 -12.61
N GLN A 55 18.14 -6.81 -11.45
CA GLN A 55 17.92 -5.47 -10.93
C GLN A 55 18.58 -4.48 -11.89
N LYS A 56 17.80 -3.94 -12.84
CA LYS A 56 18.05 -2.75 -13.71
C LYS A 56 17.07 -2.70 -14.88
N ASP A 57 16.77 -3.86 -15.46
CA ASP A 57 16.04 -3.95 -16.73
C ASP A 57 14.54 -4.22 -16.53
N SER A 58 14.15 -4.70 -15.35
CA SER A 58 12.75 -4.91 -14.98
C SER A 58 12.38 -4.08 -13.77
N TRP A 59 11.36 -3.23 -13.91
CA TRP A 59 10.92 -2.31 -12.87
C TRP A 59 9.48 -1.87 -13.06
N MET A 60 8.89 -1.34 -11.99
CA MET A 60 7.54 -0.80 -11.92
C MET A 60 7.56 0.56 -11.20
N VAL A 61 6.74 1.50 -11.66
CA VAL A 61 6.52 2.80 -11.02
C VAL A 61 5.02 3.00 -10.87
N PHE A 62 4.59 3.34 -9.66
CA PHE A 62 3.25 3.85 -9.38
C PHE A 62 3.32 5.36 -9.25
N HIS A 63 2.58 6.07 -10.10
CA HIS A 63 2.50 7.52 -10.04
C HIS A 63 1.34 7.95 -9.13
N ALA A 64 1.53 9.05 -8.40
CA ALA A 64 0.54 9.57 -7.44
C ALA A 64 -0.77 10.03 -8.09
N ASP A 65 -0.74 10.31 -9.40
CA ASP A 65 -1.88 10.67 -10.24
C ASP A 65 -2.75 9.47 -10.66
N GLY A 66 -2.35 8.25 -10.30
CA GLY A 66 -3.08 7.02 -10.63
C GLY A 66 -2.59 6.35 -11.91
N ASN A 67 -1.49 6.79 -12.54
CA ASN A 67 -0.85 6.07 -13.64
C ASN A 67 0.17 5.06 -13.10
N TYR A 68 0.39 3.95 -13.80
CA TYR A 68 1.54 3.07 -13.56
C TYR A 68 2.28 2.77 -14.85
N GLN A 69 3.55 2.44 -14.69
CA GLN A 69 4.43 1.95 -15.75
C GLN A 69 5.15 0.71 -15.26
N VAL A 70 5.18 -0.34 -16.07
CA VAL A 70 5.96 -1.55 -15.80
C VAL A 70 6.79 -1.87 -17.03
N VAL A 71 8.07 -2.13 -16.79
CA VAL A 71 9.01 -2.65 -17.76
C VAL A 71 9.45 -4.02 -17.28
N MET A 72 9.30 -5.02 -18.12
CA MET A 72 9.78 -6.38 -17.87
C MET A 72 10.65 -6.80 -19.04
N SER A 73 11.96 -6.92 -18.80
CA SER A 73 12.96 -7.15 -19.85
C SER A 73 12.94 -6.05 -20.93
N SER A 74 12.25 -6.27 -22.05
CA SER A 74 12.16 -5.32 -23.17
C SER A 74 10.73 -4.90 -23.50
N HIS A 75 9.75 -5.35 -22.70
CA HIS A 75 8.35 -4.99 -22.89
C HIS A 75 7.95 -3.96 -21.85
N GLU A 76 7.40 -2.85 -22.34
CA GLU A 76 6.83 -1.81 -21.52
C GLU A 76 5.31 -1.87 -21.59
N LYS A 77 4.67 -1.63 -20.45
CA LYS A 77 3.24 -1.52 -20.33
C LYS A 77 2.88 -0.37 -19.39
N ASN A 78 1.82 0.34 -19.73
CA ASN A 78 1.31 1.48 -18.97
C ASN A 78 -0.19 1.32 -18.77
N GLY A 79 -0.73 1.89 -17.71
CA GLY A 79 -2.17 1.87 -17.43
C GLY A 79 -2.52 2.72 -16.21
N HIS A 80 -3.73 2.50 -15.69
CA HIS A 80 -4.19 3.15 -14.47
C HIS A 80 -4.14 2.19 -13.29
N TRP A 81 -3.98 2.73 -12.09
CA TRP A 81 -4.04 1.93 -10.87
C TRP A 81 -4.85 2.64 -9.79
N LYS A 82 -5.48 1.83 -8.94
CA LYS A 82 -6.16 2.28 -7.72
C LYS A 82 -5.80 1.37 -6.56
N LEU A 83 -5.64 1.95 -5.38
CA LEU A 83 -5.56 1.21 -4.12
C LEU A 83 -6.95 1.17 -3.50
N ASN A 84 -7.45 -0.03 -3.22
CA ASN A 84 -8.75 -0.19 -2.55
C ASN A 84 -8.59 -0.31 -1.03
N LYS A 85 -9.72 -0.34 -0.31
CA LYS A 85 -9.76 -0.45 1.15
C LYS A 85 -9.34 -1.82 1.70
N GLU A 86 -9.14 -2.80 0.83
CA GLU A 86 -8.74 -4.18 1.16
C GLU A 86 -7.24 -4.40 0.93
N HIS A 87 -6.45 -3.33 0.82
CA HIS A 87 -5.01 -3.38 0.54
C HIS A 87 -4.69 -4.10 -0.79
N LYS A 88 -5.56 -3.94 -1.79
CA LYS A 88 -5.33 -4.42 -3.15
C LYS A 88 -5.03 -3.26 -4.08
N VAL A 89 -3.99 -3.45 -4.88
CA VAL A 89 -3.69 -2.64 -6.06
C VAL A 89 -4.46 -3.24 -7.23
N ILE A 90 -5.29 -2.44 -7.86
CA ILE A 90 -6.05 -2.83 -9.04
C ILE A 90 -5.38 -2.14 -10.22
N LEU A 91 -4.85 -2.92 -11.15
CA LEU A 91 -4.27 -2.44 -12.40
C LEU A 91 -5.34 -2.48 -13.48
N GLU A 92 -5.66 -1.32 -14.04
CA GLU A 92 -6.68 -1.14 -15.08
C GLU A 92 -6.00 -0.92 -16.43
N GLU A 93 -6.33 -1.77 -17.39
CA GLU A 93 -5.77 -1.77 -18.72
C GLU A 93 -6.89 -1.96 -19.75
N GLU A 94 -7.21 -0.93 -20.53
CA GLU A 94 -8.23 -0.92 -21.58
C GLU A 94 -9.56 -1.61 -21.22
N SER A 95 -9.61 -2.95 -21.27
CA SER A 95 -10.77 -3.80 -20.98
C SER A 95 -10.55 -4.87 -19.91
N GLN A 96 -9.44 -4.84 -19.17
CA GLN A 96 -9.09 -5.81 -18.13
C GLN A 96 -8.68 -5.11 -16.84
N GLU A 97 -9.11 -5.67 -15.71
CA GLU A 97 -8.66 -5.29 -14.37
C GLU A 97 -7.91 -6.47 -13.76
N THR A 98 -6.74 -6.21 -13.17
CA THR A 98 -5.97 -7.21 -12.41
C THR A 98 -5.90 -6.78 -10.96
N ASP A 99 -6.45 -7.61 -10.08
CA ASP A 99 -6.42 -7.42 -8.64
C ASP A 99 -5.15 -8.04 -8.04
N LEU A 100 -4.27 -7.20 -7.52
CA LEU A 100 -3.04 -7.60 -6.82
C LEU A 100 -3.19 -7.32 -5.32
N LYS A 101 -3.22 -8.37 -4.51
CA LYS A 101 -3.17 -8.22 -3.05
C LYS A 101 -1.75 -7.88 -2.61
N ILE A 102 -1.61 -6.87 -1.76
CA ILE A 102 -0.34 -6.56 -1.10
C ILE A 102 -0.16 -7.55 0.06
N GLU A 103 0.86 -8.40 -0.01
CA GLU A 103 1.25 -9.30 1.10
C GLU A 103 2.34 -8.66 1.97
N VAL A 104 3.24 -7.89 1.37
CA VAL A 104 4.32 -7.15 2.05
C VAL A 104 4.46 -5.78 1.41
N LEU A 105 4.55 -4.74 2.24
CA LEU A 105 4.91 -3.39 1.82
C LEU A 105 5.79 -2.73 2.89
N SER A 106 6.99 -2.33 2.51
CA SER A 106 7.98 -1.68 3.36
C SER A 106 8.79 -0.65 2.56
N GLU A 107 9.81 -0.03 3.16
CA GLU A 107 10.68 0.91 2.43
C GLU A 107 11.42 0.24 1.25
N THR A 108 11.80 -1.03 1.40
CA THR A 108 12.71 -1.75 0.49
C THR A 108 12.10 -2.96 -0.18
N GLU A 109 10.93 -3.43 0.25
CA GLU A 109 10.29 -4.66 -0.25
C GLU A 109 8.80 -4.46 -0.49
N LEU A 110 8.35 -4.96 -1.64
CA LEU A 110 6.96 -5.04 -2.05
C LEU A 110 6.69 -6.45 -2.59
N LEU A 111 5.67 -7.12 -2.05
CA LEU A 111 5.22 -8.42 -2.51
C LEU A 111 3.73 -8.36 -2.86
N PHE A 112 3.42 -8.65 -4.12
CA PHE A 112 2.06 -8.86 -4.59
C PHE A 112 1.73 -10.34 -4.70
N SER A 113 0.45 -10.67 -4.51
CA SER A 113 -0.14 -11.97 -4.84
C SER A 113 -1.45 -11.79 -5.62
N ALA A 114 -1.76 -12.77 -6.48
CA ALA A 114 -3.04 -12.86 -7.18
C ALA A 114 -3.36 -14.33 -7.47
N THR A 115 -4.63 -14.62 -7.72
CA THR A 115 -5.08 -15.96 -8.10
C THR A 115 -6.01 -15.86 -9.30
N ASP A 116 -5.75 -16.66 -10.34
CA ASP A 116 -6.64 -16.86 -11.47
C ASP A 116 -6.99 -18.35 -11.58
N GLY A 117 -8.22 -18.69 -11.23
CA GLY A 117 -8.65 -20.09 -11.07
C GLY A 117 -7.81 -20.84 -10.02
N ASP A 118 -7.16 -21.92 -10.46
CA ASP A 118 -6.27 -22.74 -9.61
C ASP A 118 -4.80 -22.28 -9.66
N VAL A 119 -4.50 -21.21 -10.40
CA VAL A 119 -3.13 -20.72 -10.58
C VAL A 119 -2.88 -19.52 -9.67
N ALA A 120 -1.90 -19.66 -8.77
CA ALA A 120 -1.42 -18.58 -7.93
C ALA A 120 -0.25 -17.84 -8.61
N TYR A 121 -0.25 -16.52 -8.45
CA TYR A 121 0.78 -15.62 -8.95
C TYR A 121 1.37 -14.86 -7.77
N SER A 122 2.68 -14.60 -7.81
CA SER A 122 3.29 -13.62 -6.92
C SER A 122 4.38 -12.83 -7.62
N MET A 123 4.58 -11.59 -7.18
CA MET A 123 5.61 -10.71 -7.70
C MET A 123 6.32 -10.02 -6.55
N LYS A 124 7.63 -10.25 -6.45
CA LYS A 124 8.49 -9.60 -5.47
C LYS A 124 9.28 -8.48 -6.15
N LEU A 125 9.24 -7.31 -5.54
CA LEU A 125 9.96 -6.11 -5.97
C LEU A 125 10.75 -5.51 -4.82
N SER A 126 11.83 -4.80 -5.16
CA SER A 126 12.71 -4.11 -4.21
C SER A 126 13.11 -2.72 -4.68
N LYS A 127 13.69 -1.90 -3.80
CA LYS A 127 14.27 -0.59 -4.14
C LYS A 127 15.78 -0.60 -4.00
#